data_AF-A0A1G3UP99-F1
#
_entry.id   AF-A0A1G3UP99-F1
#
_cell.length_a   1.000
_cell.length_b   1.000
_cell.length_c   1.000
_cell.angle_alpha   90.00
_cell.angle_beta   90.00
_cell.angle_gamma   90.00
#
_symmetry.space_group_name_H-M   'P 1'
#
loop_
_entity.id
_entity.type
_entity.pdbx_description
1 polymer ?
#
loop_
_entity_poly.entity_id
_entity_poly.type
_entity_poly.pdbx_seq_one_letter_code
_entity_poly.pdbx_strand_id
1 'polypeptide(L)'
;MKNIFRIHRRVEPGQYRLVELFWDIRTYGILPAIFADAEEIDGVMAHTKVFVVDRRSEMFVDNDDGSITIGLTHLREASDEFLYLDIIHELCHVKQHLQGRNLYDRSKAYVDRETEIEAYQVTVQEARRIGLKDEAIANYLRVSWITPEEHKRLVRRLDVTEKYDLT
;
A
#
# COMPACT_ATOMS: atom_id res chain seq x y z
N MET A 1 23.11 -3.04 0.56
CA MET A 1 22.00 -3.69 -0.17
C MET A 1 21.87 -3.00 -1.52
N LYS A 2 21.73 -3.73 -2.62
CA LYS A 2 21.37 -3.10 -3.91
C LYS A 2 19.96 -2.56 -3.75
N ASN A 3 19.70 -1.30 -4.13
CA ASN A 3 18.33 -0.79 -4.20
C ASN A 3 17.55 -1.67 -5.18
N ILE A 4 16.65 -2.50 -4.64
CA ILE A 4 15.83 -3.44 -5.41
C ILE A 4 14.70 -2.69 -6.11
N PHE A 5 14.25 -1.57 -5.51
CA PHE A 5 13.15 -0.75 -6.00
C PHE A 5 13.66 0.57 -6.60
N ARG A 6 13.06 0.99 -7.71
CA ARG A 6 13.42 2.22 -8.43
C ARG A 6 12.33 3.27 -8.28
N ILE A 7 12.42 4.05 -7.21
CA ILE A 7 11.42 5.05 -6.82
C ILE A 7 11.98 6.47 -7.01
N HIS A 8 11.22 7.35 -7.65
CA HIS A 8 11.55 8.74 -7.86
C HIS A 8 11.10 9.58 -6.66
N ARG A 9 12.00 9.73 -5.68
CA ARG A 9 11.67 10.29 -4.36
C ARG A 9 11.76 11.83 -4.28
N ARG A 10 12.43 12.45 -5.25
CA ARG A 10 12.78 13.89 -5.24
C ARG A 10 12.03 14.66 -6.33
N VAL A 11 10.71 14.51 -6.31
CA VAL A 11 9.79 15.26 -7.16
C VAL A 11 9.22 16.46 -6.41
N GLU A 12 8.66 17.39 -7.17
CA GLU A 12 7.86 18.49 -6.64
C GLU A 12 6.40 18.06 -6.44
N PRO A 13 5.62 18.71 -5.57
CA PRO A 13 4.19 18.49 -5.49
C PRO A 13 3.52 18.65 -6.85
N GLY A 14 2.59 17.75 -7.18
CA GLY A 14 1.94 17.73 -8.49
C GLY A 14 1.27 16.40 -8.81
N GLN A 15 0.76 16.32 -10.04
CA GLN A 15 0.16 15.11 -10.59
C GLN A 15 1.19 14.34 -11.42
N TYR A 16 1.27 13.04 -11.19
CA TYR A 16 2.16 12.10 -11.85
C TYR A 16 1.39 10.86 -12.28
N ARG A 17 2.03 10.04 -13.09
CA ARG A 17 1.65 8.66 -13.38
C ARG A 17 2.41 7.70 -12.47
N LEU A 18 1.85 6.52 -12.27
CA LEU A 18 2.52 5.44 -11.53
C LEU A 18 3.96 5.20 -12.01
N VAL A 19 4.16 5.09 -13.33
CA VAL A 19 5.47 4.83 -13.95
C VAL A 19 6.45 5.99 -13.87
N GLU A 20 6.00 7.20 -13.51
CA GLU A 20 6.87 8.38 -13.33
C GLU A 20 7.45 8.44 -11.91
N LEU A 21 6.76 7.84 -10.93
CA LEU A 21 7.17 7.76 -9.53
C LEU A 21 7.78 6.40 -9.18
N PHE A 22 7.21 5.30 -9.66
CA PHE A 22 7.69 3.94 -9.45
C PHE A 22 8.16 3.38 -10.79
N TRP A 23 9.42 3.68 -11.15
CA TRP A 23 9.96 3.43 -12.49
C TRP A 23 9.98 1.95 -12.88
N ASP A 24 10.03 1.06 -11.90
CA ASP A 24 10.07 -0.38 -12.08
C ASP A 24 8.73 -1.06 -11.75
N ILE A 25 7.64 -0.31 -11.51
CA ILE A 25 6.35 -0.87 -11.06
C ILE A 25 5.84 -2.01 -11.94
N ARG A 26 6.06 -1.93 -13.25
CA ARG A 26 5.65 -2.97 -14.23
C ARG A 26 6.38 -4.29 -14.07
N THR A 27 7.47 -4.31 -13.32
CA THR A 27 8.26 -5.52 -13.04
C THR A 27 7.83 -6.21 -11.74
N TYR A 28 6.89 -5.63 -11.00
CA TYR A 28 6.45 -6.18 -9.72
C TYR A 28 5.67 -7.48 -9.95
N GLY A 29 6.26 -8.60 -9.52
CA GLY A 29 5.69 -9.93 -9.74
C GLY A 29 4.37 -10.20 -9.02
N ILE A 30 3.97 -9.30 -8.12
CA ILE A 30 2.69 -9.37 -7.39
C ILE A 30 1.50 -8.86 -8.22
N LEU A 31 1.72 -8.09 -9.30
CA LEU A 31 0.63 -7.50 -10.09
C LEU A 31 -0.40 -8.54 -10.60
N PRO A 32 0.00 -9.73 -11.10
CA PRO A 32 -0.96 -10.76 -11.51
C PRO A 32 -1.77 -11.39 -10.37
N ALA A 33 -1.39 -11.14 -9.11
CA ALA A 33 -2.20 -11.56 -7.95
C ALA A 33 -3.28 -10.52 -7.59
N ILE A 34 -3.14 -9.28 -8.05
CA ILE A 34 -4.08 -8.16 -7.78
C ILE A 34 -5.06 -7.99 -8.94
N PHE A 35 -4.54 -8.05 -10.18
CA PHE A 35 -5.28 -7.78 -11.40
C PHE A 35 -5.51 -9.07 -12.19
N ALA A 36 -6.62 -9.13 -12.92
CA ALA A 36 -7.08 -10.34 -13.59
C ALA A 36 -6.18 -10.73 -14.76
N ASP A 37 -5.72 -9.76 -15.54
CA ASP A 37 -4.90 -9.97 -16.73
C ASP A 37 -4.03 -8.75 -17.06
N ALA A 38 -3.25 -8.87 -18.14
CA ALA A 38 -2.35 -7.82 -18.60
C ALA A 38 -3.08 -6.57 -19.11
N GLU A 39 -4.29 -6.71 -19.67
CA GLU A 39 -5.07 -5.57 -20.16
C GLU A 39 -5.53 -4.71 -18.98
N GLU A 40 -5.99 -5.34 -17.89
CA GLU A 40 -6.33 -4.61 -16.67
C GLU A 40 -5.12 -3.92 -16.05
N ILE A 41 -3.96 -4.59 -15.98
CA ILE A 41 -2.71 -3.98 -15.51
C ILE A 41 -2.36 -2.75 -16.35
N ASP A 42 -2.43 -2.87 -17.68
CA ASP A 42 -2.14 -1.76 -18.58
C ASP A 42 -3.13 -0.62 -18.41
N GLY A 43 -4.42 -0.92 -18.23
CA GLY A 43 -5.46 0.05 -17.93
C GLY A 43 -5.16 0.84 -16.65
N VAL A 44 -4.79 0.15 -15.56
CA VAL A 44 -4.45 0.78 -14.28
C VAL A 44 -3.20 1.65 -14.41
N MET A 45 -2.13 1.15 -15.02
CA MET A 45 -0.91 1.92 -15.28
C MET A 45 -1.16 3.13 -16.19
N ALA A 46 -2.16 3.03 -17.07
CA ALA A 46 -2.50 4.07 -18.02
C ALA A 46 -3.30 5.21 -17.37
N HIS A 47 -4.22 4.91 -16.46
CA HIS A 47 -5.27 5.84 -16.03
C HIS A 47 -5.18 6.25 -14.56
N THR A 48 -4.52 5.48 -13.69
CA THR A 48 -4.36 5.86 -12.29
C THR A 48 -3.41 7.06 -12.17
N LYS A 49 -3.96 8.16 -11.68
CA LYS A 49 -3.21 9.38 -11.34
C LYS A 49 -2.61 9.22 -9.95
N VAL A 50 -1.42 9.78 -9.75
CA VAL A 50 -0.78 9.88 -8.45
C VAL A 50 -0.54 11.36 -8.13
N PHE A 51 -1.11 11.84 -7.03
CA PHE A 51 -0.90 13.19 -6.52
C PHE A 51 0.14 13.18 -5.42
N VAL A 52 1.25 13.88 -5.65
CA VAL A 52 2.23 14.17 -4.60
C VAL A 52 1.84 15.49 -3.96
N VAL A 53 1.55 15.47 -2.66
CA VAL A 53 1.05 16.65 -1.94
C VAL A 53 2.02 17.05 -0.82
N ASP A 54 2.21 18.35 -0.64
CA ASP A 54 3.04 18.88 0.46
C ASP A 54 2.27 18.88 1.80
N ARG A 55 1.96 17.67 2.27
CA ARG A 55 1.29 17.41 3.54
C ARG A 55 1.90 16.15 4.17
N ARG A 56 1.84 16.08 5.50
CA ARG A 56 2.18 14.86 6.24
C ARG A 56 1.03 13.88 6.14
N SER A 57 1.02 13.10 5.07
CA SER A 57 0.13 11.97 4.87
C SER A 57 0.92 10.78 4.35
N GLU A 58 0.45 9.59 4.68
CA GLU A 58 0.88 8.35 4.05
C GLU A 58 0.25 8.26 2.64
N MET A 59 0.19 7.07 2.05
CA MET A 59 -0.49 6.83 0.78
C MET A 59 -1.98 6.53 1.01
N PHE A 60 -2.85 6.95 0.08
CA PHE A 60 -4.26 6.53 0.09
C PHE A 60 -4.89 6.68 -1.31
N VAL A 61 -5.93 5.89 -1.59
CA VAL A 61 -6.79 6.01 -2.79
C VAL A 61 -8.03 6.87 -2.51
N ASP A 62 -8.28 7.86 -3.36
CA ASP A 62 -9.52 8.63 -3.35
C ASP A 62 -10.70 7.75 -3.80
N ASN A 63 -11.78 7.74 -3.03
CA ASN A 63 -12.94 6.87 -3.28
C ASN A 63 -13.91 7.45 -4.32
N ASP A 64 -13.72 8.70 -4.76
CA ASP A 64 -14.55 9.34 -5.80
C ASP A 64 -14.01 9.06 -7.21
N ASP A 65 -12.68 9.02 -7.38
CA ASP A 65 -12.06 8.86 -8.71
C ASP A 65 -10.97 7.78 -8.82
N GLY A 66 -10.61 7.12 -7.71
CA GLY A 66 -9.59 6.06 -7.69
C GLY A 66 -8.15 6.56 -7.85
N SER A 67 -7.91 7.88 -7.74
CA SER A 67 -6.56 8.44 -7.76
C SER A 67 -5.80 8.14 -6.47
N ILE A 68 -4.48 8.01 -6.55
CA ILE A 68 -3.63 7.79 -5.40
C ILE A 68 -3.06 9.12 -4.94
N THR A 69 -3.04 9.40 -3.65
CA THR A 69 -2.33 10.52 -3.06
C THR A 69 -1.18 10.00 -2.19
N ILE A 70 -0.01 10.64 -2.27
CA ILE A 70 1.13 10.39 -1.38
C ILE A 70 1.65 11.72 -0.81
N GLY A 71 1.89 11.75 0.50
CA GLY A 71 2.54 12.89 1.14
C GLY A 71 4.02 13.00 0.76
N LEU A 72 4.47 14.22 0.47
CA LEU A 72 5.84 14.51 0.04
C LEU A 72 6.88 14.07 1.09
N THR A 73 6.58 14.28 2.38
CA THR A 73 7.44 13.82 3.48
C THR A 73 7.57 12.30 3.47
N HIS A 74 6.46 11.57 3.34
CA HIS A 74 6.45 10.11 3.30
C HIS A 74 7.25 9.57 2.11
N LEU A 75 7.02 10.10 0.91
CA LEU A 75 7.79 9.76 -0.30
C LEU A 75 9.30 9.96 -0.13
N ARG A 76 9.71 10.99 0.61
CA ARG A 76 11.12 11.33 0.83
C ARG A 76 11.79 10.53 1.94
N GLU A 77 11.04 10.09 2.95
CA GLU A 77 11.60 9.56 4.21
C GLU A 77 11.34 8.07 4.45
N ALA A 78 10.24 7.48 3.96
CA ALA A 78 9.91 6.07 4.17
C ALA A 78 10.96 5.12 3.56
N SER A 79 11.11 3.89 4.03
CA SER A 79 12.03 2.94 3.38
C SER A 79 11.55 2.59 1.97
N ASP A 80 12.46 2.14 1.10
CA ASP A 80 12.08 1.70 -0.24
C ASP A 80 11.12 0.50 -0.18
N GLU A 81 11.32 -0.40 0.79
CA GLU A 81 10.42 -1.52 1.08
C GLU A 81 9.02 -1.05 1.49
N PHE A 82 8.90 0.00 2.30
CA PHE A 82 7.59 0.48 2.75
C PHE A 82 6.85 1.19 1.62
N LEU A 83 7.53 2.04 0.85
CA LEU A 83 6.91 2.67 -0.32
C LEU A 83 6.48 1.64 -1.37
N TYR A 84 7.26 0.57 -1.53
CA TYR A 84 6.90 -0.57 -2.37
C TYR A 84 5.63 -1.27 -1.88
N LEU A 85 5.53 -1.57 -0.59
CA LEU A 85 4.34 -2.21 -0.01
C LEU A 85 3.12 -1.28 -0.03
N ASP A 86 3.31 0.02 0.21
CA ASP A 86 2.25 1.03 0.14
C ASP A 86 1.64 1.10 -1.26
N ILE A 87 2.47 1.17 -2.30
CA ILE A 87 1.90 1.23 -3.65
C ILE A 87 1.15 -0.05 -4.01
N ILE A 88 1.58 -1.21 -3.50
CA ILE A 88 0.88 -2.48 -3.67
C ILE A 88 -0.45 -2.49 -2.92
N HIS A 89 -0.48 -1.96 -1.70
CA HIS A 89 -1.70 -1.77 -0.92
C HIS A 89 -2.69 -0.91 -1.69
N GLU A 90 -2.25 0.26 -2.17
CA GLU A 90 -3.11 1.18 -2.91
C GLU A 90 -3.57 0.60 -4.24
N LEU A 91 -2.76 -0.21 -4.93
CA LEU A 91 -3.21 -0.90 -6.14
C LEU A 91 -4.34 -1.90 -5.85
N CYS A 92 -4.35 -2.54 -4.67
CA CYS A 92 -5.50 -3.34 -4.23
C CYS A 92 -6.74 -2.46 -4.04
N HIS A 93 -6.59 -1.27 -3.47
CA HIS A 93 -7.68 -0.31 -3.33
C HIS A 93 -8.17 0.24 -4.68
N VAL A 94 -7.28 0.51 -5.64
CA VAL A 94 -7.65 0.87 -7.01
C VAL A 94 -8.50 -0.25 -7.63
N LYS A 95 -8.08 -1.52 -7.49
CA LYS A 95 -8.87 -2.67 -7.95
C LYS A 95 -10.24 -2.73 -7.29
N GLN A 96 -10.31 -2.56 -5.97
CA GLN A 96 -11.56 -2.57 -5.21
C GLN A 96 -12.49 -1.41 -5.59
N HIS A 97 -11.94 -0.22 -5.84
CA HIS A 97 -12.67 0.94 -6.35
C HIS A 97 -13.23 0.69 -7.75
N LEU A 98 -12.44 0.10 -8.67
CA LEU A 98 -12.91 -0.30 -10.01
C LEU A 98 -14.05 -1.33 -9.94
N GLN A 99 -14.15 -2.10 -8.86
CA GLN A 99 -15.28 -3.01 -8.57
C GLN A 99 -16.48 -2.31 -7.92
N GLY A 100 -16.42 -0.99 -7.69
CA GLY A 100 -17.49 -0.21 -7.06
C GLY A 100 -17.59 -0.38 -5.54
N ARG A 101 -16.53 -0.84 -4.87
CA ARG A 101 -16.53 -1.04 -3.41
C ARG A 101 -16.27 0.28 -2.68
N ASN A 102 -16.93 0.47 -1.54
CA ASN A 102 -16.65 1.60 -0.65
C ASN A 102 -15.42 1.31 0.21
N LEU A 103 -14.32 2.03 -0.05
CA LEU A 103 -13.07 1.89 0.69
C LEU A 103 -13.18 2.44 2.12
N TYR A 104 -14.09 3.40 2.35
CA TYR A 104 -14.22 4.14 3.60
C TYR A 104 -15.54 3.85 4.32
N ASP A 105 -15.94 2.57 4.41
CA ASP A 105 -17.09 2.19 5.25
C ASP A 105 -16.85 2.62 6.71
N ARG A 106 -17.55 3.69 7.11
CA ARG A 106 -17.44 4.30 8.44
C ARG A 106 -18.22 3.53 9.51
N SER A 107 -18.99 2.51 9.13
CA SER A 107 -19.66 1.63 10.10
C SER A 107 -18.70 0.64 10.77
N LYS A 108 -17.51 0.45 10.20
CA LYS A 108 -16.45 -0.44 10.69
C LYS A 108 -15.21 0.36 11.09
N ALA A 109 -14.50 -0.13 12.11
CA ALA A 109 -13.15 0.36 12.40
C ALA A 109 -12.23 0.05 11.21
N TYR A 110 -11.19 0.85 11.02
CA TYR A 110 -10.24 0.72 9.90
C TYR A 110 -9.75 -0.72 9.72
N VAL A 111 -9.23 -1.31 10.80
CA VAL A 111 -8.67 -2.67 10.79
C VAL A 111 -9.72 -3.79 10.65
N ASP A 112 -11.02 -3.48 10.64
CA ASP A 112 -12.10 -4.46 10.45
C ASP A 112 -12.76 -4.33 9.07
N ARG A 113 -12.36 -3.34 8.26
CA ARG A 113 -12.87 -3.19 6.89
C ARG A 113 -12.34 -4.34 6.03
N GLU A 114 -13.24 -4.97 5.30
CA GLU A 114 -12.89 -6.10 4.42
C GLU A 114 -11.89 -5.66 3.34
N THR A 115 -12.03 -4.43 2.83
CA THR A 115 -11.11 -3.84 1.83
C THR A 115 -9.68 -3.73 2.37
N GLU A 116 -9.51 -3.25 3.59
CA GLU A 116 -8.21 -3.11 4.27
C GLU A 116 -7.59 -4.48 4.56
N ILE A 117 -8.39 -5.42 5.06
CA ILE A 117 -7.91 -6.77 5.36
C ILE A 117 -7.41 -7.48 4.11
N GLU A 118 -8.15 -7.43 3.01
CA GLU A 118 -7.73 -8.02 1.74
C GLU A 118 -6.45 -7.37 1.21
N ALA A 119 -6.37 -6.04 1.22
CA ALA A 119 -5.18 -5.31 0.77
C ALA A 119 -3.96 -5.66 1.63
N TYR A 120 -4.11 -5.72 2.95
CA TYR A 120 -3.04 -6.12 3.85
C TYR A 120 -2.65 -7.60 3.73
N GLN A 121 -3.57 -8.50 3.40
CA GLN A 121 -3.21 -9.90 3.14
C GLN A 121 -2.24 -10.00 1.96
N VAL A 122 -2.51 -9.26 0.88
CA VAL A 122 -1.62 -9.19 -0.28
C VAL A 122 -0.26 -8.61 0.11
N THR A 123 -0.23 -7.48 0.82
CA THR A 123 1.05 -6.85 1.19
C THR A 123 1.86 -7.66 2.20
N VAL A 124 1.24 -8.35 3.15
CA VAL A 124 1.93 -9.24 4.10
C VAL A 124 2.56 -10.42 3.38
N GLN A 125 1.84 -11.05 2.45
CA GLN A 125 2.39 -12.14 1.63
C GLN A 125 3.58 -11.65 0.81
N GLU A 126 3.44 -10.48 0.21
CA GLU A 126 4.50 -9.88 -0.58
C GLU A 126 5.72 -9.48 0.27
N ALA A 127 5.49 -8.89 1.43
CA ALA A 127 6.55 -8.51 2.37
C ALA A 127 7.39 -9.74 2.77
N ARG A 128 6.74 -10.88 3.05
CA ARG A 128 7.42 -12.16 3.30
C ARG A 128 8.19 -12.64 2.07
N ARG A 129 7.61 -12.54 0.86
CA ARG A 129 8.26 -12.93 -0.40
C ARG A 129 9.55 -12.14 -0.65
N ILE A 130 9.58 -10.85 -0.33
CA ILE A 130 10.79 -10.01 -0.44
C ILE A 130 11.73 -10.11 0.77
N GLY A 131 11.40 -10.92 1.77
CA GLY A 131 12.28 -11.29 2.87
C GLY A 131 12.13 -10.46 4.15
N LEU A 132 11.06 -9.66 4.30
CA LEU A 132 10.77 -9.03 5.58
C LEU A 132 10.38 -10.10 6.62
N LYS A 133 10.89 -9.92 7.83
CA LYS A 133 10.49 -10.71 9.00
C LYS A 133 9.22 -10.13 9.60
N ASP A 134 8.50 -10.97 10.35
CA ASP A 134 7.25 -10.58 10.98
C ASP A 134 7.39 -9.34 11.89
N GLU A 135 8.54 -9.08 12.52
CA GLU A 135 8.71 -7.83 13.28
C GLU A 135 8.70 -6.57 12.41
N ALA A 136 9.27 -6.64 11.21
CA ALA A 136 9.26 -5.54 10.26
C ALA A 136 7.87 -5.38 9.62
N ILE A 137 7.18 -6.50 9.37
CA ILE A 137 5.80 -6.50 8.87
C ILE A 137 4.84 -5.93 9.93
N ALA A 138 4.98 -6.31 11.20
CA ALA A 138 4.20 -5.74 12.29
C ALA A 138 4.41 -4.22 12.40
N ASN A 139 5.66 -3.76 12.23
CA ASN A 139 5.95 -2.32 12.19
C ASN A 139 5.31 -1.63 10.97
N TYR A 140 5.29 -2.30 9.81
CA TYR A 140 4.60 -1.79 8.61
C TYR A 140 3.09 -1.63 8.82
N LEU A 141 2.45 -2.61 9.47
CA LEU A 141 1.02 -2.58 9.78
C LEU A 141 0.63 -1.52 10.84
N ARG A 142 1.62 -0.84 11.44
CA ARG A 142 1.41 0.17 12.47
C ARG A 142 1.26 1.57 11.87
N VAL A 143 0.07 1.85 11.34
CA VAL A 143 -0.28 3.17 10.79
C VAL A 143 -0.65 4.17 11.89
N SER A 144 -0.51 5.46 11.59
CA SER A 144 -0.65 6.53 12.59
C SER A 144 -2.08 6.78 13.11
N TRP A 145 -3.10 6.25 12.45
CA TRP A 145 -4.53 6.46 12.77
C TRP A 145 -5.21 5.27 13.44
N ILE A 146 -4.46 4.24 13.84
CA ILE A 146 -4.99 3.09 14.59
C ILE A 146 -4.45 3.08 16.03
N THR A 147 -5.27 2.58 16.95
CA THR A 147 -4.88 2.34 18.33
C THR A 147 -3.95 1.12 18.46
N PRO A 148 -3.15 1.01 19.55
CA PRO A 148 -2.36 -0.20 19.81
C PRO A 148 -3.19 -1.49 19.85
N GLU A 149 -4.43 -1.42 20.33
CA GLU A 149 -5.37 -2.55 20.37
C GLU A 149 -5.87 -2.95 18.97
N GLU A 150 -6.13 -1.97 18.11
CA GLU A 150 -6.44 -2.21 16.69
C GLU A 150 -5.26 -2.80 15.94
N HIS A 151 -4.05 -2.28 16.18
CA HIS A 151 -2.83 -2.80 15.59
C HIS A 151 -2.60 -4.27 15.97
N LYS A 152 -2.71 -4.62 17.26
CA LYS A 152 -2.61 -6.03 17.71
C LYS A 152 -3.64 -6.94 17.06
N ARG A 153 -4.88 -6.46 16.87
CA ARG A 153 -5.92 -7.21 16.18
C ARG A 153 -5.59 -7.44 14.71
N LEU A 154 -5.08 -6.41 14.02
CA LEU A 154 -4.68 -6.49 12.62
C LEU A 154 -3.54 -7.50 12.43
N VAL A 155 -2.47 -7.36 13.22
CA VAL A 155 -1.30 -8.24 13.23
C VAL A 155 -1.71 -9.71 13.44
N ARG A 156 -2.53 -9.98 14.47
CA ARG A 156 -3.06 -11.34 14.73
C ARG A 156 -3.92 -11.88 13.60
N ARG A 157 -4.78 -11.04 13.03
CA ARG A 157 -5.67 -11.43 11.92
C ARG A 157 -4.90 -11.79 10.66
N LEU A 158 -3.73 -11.20 10.46
CA LEU A 158 -2.85 -11.43 9.31
C LEU A 158 -1.77 -12.49 9.59
N ASP A 159 -1.88 -13.19 10.73
CA ASP A 159 -0.94 -14.23 11.17
C ASP A 159 0.52 -13.73 11.19
N VAL A 160 0.73 -12.48 11.64
CA VAL A 160 2.05 -11.87 11.80
C VAL A 160 2.45 -12.00 13.26
N THR A 161 3.61 -12.60 13.53
CA THR A 161 4.10 -12.84 14.89
C THR A 161 4.78 -11.59 15.45
N GLU A 162 4.26 -11.03 16.54
CA GLU A 162 4.99 -10.03 17.32
C GLU A 162 5.87 -10.70 18.37
N LYS A 163 7.01 -10.07 18.70
CA LYS A 163 7.90 -10.53 19.79
C LYS A 163 7.21 -10.73 21.15
N TYR A 164 6.01 -10.18 21.34
CA TYR A 164 5.23 -10.29 22.57
C TYR A 164 4.40 -11.58 22.69
N ASP A 165 4.30 -12.40 21.63
CA ASP A 165 3.55 -13.66 21.64
C ASP A 165 4.45 -14.88 22.03
N LEU A 166 5.68 -14.64 22.50
CA LEU A 166 6.65 -15.67 22.92
C LEU A 166 6.81 -15.82 24.44
N THR A 167 5.85 -15.34 25.24
CA THR A 167 5.86 -15.51 26.71
C THR A 167 4.62 -16.22 27.22
#